data_AF-A0AAV7EVU9-F1
#
_entry.id   AF-A0AAV7EVU9-F1
#
_cell.length_a   1.000
_cell.length_b   1.000
_cell.length_c   1.000
_cell.angle_alpha   90.00
_cell.angle_beta   90.00
_cell.angle_gamma   90.00
#
_symmetry.space_group_name_H-M   'P 1'
#
loop_
_entity.id
_entity.type
_entity.pdbx_description
1 polymer ?
#
loop_
_entity_poly.entity_id
_entity_poly.type
_entity_poly.pdbx_seq_one_letter_code
_entity_poly.pdbx_strand_id
1 'polypeptide(L)'
;MASNGAATTGPSAEQVLGLALAEMEYKVEMFNKLTRTCFDKCVEKRYKEAELHMGENSCFDRCTSKYFLVTNLVGHLLSPNRPPM
;
A
#
# COMPACT_ATOMS: atom_id res chain seq x y z
N MET A 1 25.96 3.16 -46.43
CA MET A 1 24.61 3.21 -45.83
C MET A 1 24.71 2.57 -44.45
N ALA A 2 24.65 3.37 -43.39
CA ALA A 2 24.68 2.92 -42.01
C ALA A 2 23.36 3.32 -41.36
N SER A 3 22.48 2.35 -41.15
CA SER A 3 21.23 2.51 -40.40
C SER A 3 21.42 1.86 -39.02
N ASN A 4 21.72 2.73 -38.06
CA ASN A 4 21.77 2.44 -36.62
C ASN A 4 20.35 2.39 -36.04
N GLY A 5 20.16 1.48 -35.08
CA GLY A 5 19.55 1.81 -33.79
C GLY A 5 18.02 1.80 -33.69
N ALA A 6 17.49 0.67 -33.21
CA ALA A 6 16.42 0.65 -32.20
C ALA A 6 16.33 -0.76 -31.60
N ALA A 7 17.34 -1.14 -30.80
CA ALA A 7 17.16 -2.24 -29.86
C ALA A 7 16.26 -1.72 -28.74
N THR A 8 14.97 -2.04 -28.80
CA THR A 8 14.09 -1.94 -27.63
C THR A 8 14.52 -3.03 -26.65
N THR A 9 15.54 -2.74 -25.84
CA THR A 9 15.88 -3.58 -24.69
C THR A 9 14.74 -3.43 -23.69
N GLY A 10 13.87 -4.44 -23.61
CA GLY A 10 12.96 -4.59 -22.48
C GLY A 10 13.74 -4.59 -21.15
N PRO A 11 13.08 -4.35 -20.02
CA PRO A 11 13.75 -4.32 -18.72
C PRO A 11 14.55 -5.60 -18.51
N SER A 12 15.80 -5.47 -18.08
CA SER A 12 16.67 -6.64 -17.82
C SER A 12 16.08 -7.50 -16.70
N ALA A 13 16.40 -8.80 -16.66
CA ALA A 13 15.91 -9.70 -15.63
C ALA A 13 16.22 -9.18 -14.21
N GLU A 14 17.41 -8.60 -14.00
CA GLU A 14 17.75 -7.87 -12.76
C GLU A 14 16.80 -6.71 -12.45
N GLN A 15 16.42 -5.88 -13.42
CA GLN A 15 15.51 -4.75 -13.19
C GLN A 15 14.10 -5.21 -12.82
N VAL A 16 13.59 -6.25 -13.48
CA VAL A 16 12.27 -6.83 -13.16
C VAL A 16 12.27 -7.42 -11.75
N LEU A 17 13.34 -8.14 -11.38
CA LEU A 17 13.48 -8.70 -10.04
C LEU A 17 13.60 -7.62 -8.98
N GLY A 18 14.40 -6.57 -9.22
CA GLY A 18 14.54 -5.45 -8.30
C GLY A 18 13.22 -4.73 -8.01
N LEU A 19 12.38 -4.52 -9.04
CA LEU A 19 11.05 -3.95 -8.87
C LEU A 19 10.11 -4.88 -8.08
N ALA A 20 10.14 -6.19 -8.36
CA ALA A 20 9.32 -7.16 -7.66
C ALA A 20 9.67 -7.24 -6.16
N LEU A 21 10.96 -7.19 -5.82
CA LEU A 21 11.42 -7.16 -4.43
C LEU A 21 10.95 -5.90 -3.71
N ALA A 22 11.08 -4.73 -4.35
CA ALA A 22 10.61 -3.47 -3.79
C ALA A 22 9.08 -3.47 -3.56
N GLU A 23 8.31 -4.07 -4.47
CA GLU A 23 6.86 -4.21 -4.30
C GLU A 23 6.52 -5.13 -3.11
N MET A 24 7.27 -6.22 -2.92
CA MET A 24 7.09 -7.12 -1.78
C MET A 24 7.41 -6.44 -0.45
N GLU A 25 8.54 -5.71 -0.36
CA GLU A 25 8.90 -4.94 0.83
C GLU A 25 7.84 -3.91 1.19
N TYR A 26 7.34 -3.18 0.18
CA TYR A 26 6.24 -2.23 0.35
C TYR A 26 4.97 -2.90 0.91
N LYS A 27 4.58 -4.08 0.40
CA LYS A 27 3.40 -4.80 0.90
C LYS A 27 3.53 -5.21 2.35
N VAL A 28 4.72 -5.66 2.77
CA VAL A 28 4.99 -6.02 4.17
C VAL A 28 4.91 -4.78 5.06
N GLU A 29 5.53 -3.67 4.67
CA GLU A 29 5.46 -2.42 5.43
C GLU A 29 4.01 -1.89 5.53
N MET A 30 3.29 -1.92 4.42
CA MET A 30 1.90 -1.50 4.34
C MET A 30 1.02 -2.32 5.28
N PHE A 31 1.17 -3.65 5.31
CA PHE A 31 0.42 -4.52 6.21
C PHE A 31 0.71 -4.21 7.67
N ASN A 32 1.99 -4.04 8.03
CA ASN A 32 2.37 -3.70 9.41
C ASN A 32 1.79 -2.36 9.87
N LYS A 33 1.81 -1.34 9.00
CA LYS A 33 1.22 -0.02 9.30
C LYS A 33 -0.30 -0.09 9.38
N LEU A 34 -0.94 -0.83 8.48
CA LEU A 34 -2.39 -1.05 8.46
C LEU A 34 -2.87 -1.68 9.78
N THR A 35 -2.27 -2.80 10.17
CA THR A 35 -2.67 -3.54 11.37
C THR A 35 -2.50 -2.68 12.62
N ARG A 36 -1.38 -1.98 12.78
CA ARG A 36 -1.15 -1.07 13.92
C ARG A 36 -2.17 0.07 13.95
N THR A 37 -2.39 0.71 12.80
CA THR A 37 -3.33 1.83 12.70
C THR A 37 -4.75 1.40 13.04
N CYS A 38 -5.22 0.29 12.51
CA CYS A 38 -6.58 -0.17 12.77
C CYS A 38 -6.77 -0.70 14.18
N PHE A 39 -5.76 -1.36 14.76
CA PHE A 39 -5.79 -1.75 16.16
C PHE A 39 -5.91 -0.53 17.09
N ASP A 40 -5.09 0.49 16.89
CA ASP A 40 -5.11 1.73 17.69
C ASP A 40 -6.42 2.53 17.53
N LYS A 41 -7.13 2.38 16.39
CA LYS A 41 -8.37 3.10 16.09
C LYS A 41 -9.63 2.37 16.55
N CYS A 42 -9.61 1.04 16.50
CA CYS A 42 -10.82 0.23 16.66
C CYS A 42 -10.88 -0.57 17.96
N VAL A 43 -9.75 -0.80 18.64
CA VAL A 43 -9.70 -1.57 19.88
C VAL A 43 -9.53 -0.62 21.06
N GLU A 44 -10.39 -0.76 22.07
CA GLU A 44 -10.31 0.07 23.27
C GLU A 44 -9.10 -0.35 24.12
N LYS A 45 -8.36 0.62 24.69
CA LYS A 45 -7.20 0.34 25.58
C LYS A 45 -7.57 -0.38 26.87
N ARG A 46 -8.85 -0.36 27.24
CA ARG A 46 -9.41 -1.07 28.39
C ARG A 46 -9.85 -2.45 27.93
N TYR A 47 -8.88 -3.35 27.80
CA TYR A 47 -9.12 -4.73 27.41
C TYR A 47 -9.95 -5.44 28.48
N LYS A 48 -11.23 -5.70 28.18
CA LYS A 48 -12.14 -6.44 29.07
C LYS A 48 -12.06 -7.94 28.80
N GLU A 49 -11.91 -8.31 27.53
CA GLU A 49 -11.93 -9.68 27.03
C GLU A 49 -10.90 -9.81 25.89
N ALA A 50 -10.47 -11.04 25.57
CA ALA A 50 -9.48 -11.29 24.51
C ALA A 50 -10.10 -11.31 23.10
N GLU A 51 -11.41 -11.46 23.00
CA GLU A 51 -12.12 -11.51 21.73
C GLU A 51 -12.62 -10.12 21.31
N LEU A 52 -12.57 -9.86 20.00
CA LEU A 52 -13.08 -8.61 19.44
C LEU A 52 -14.61 -8.62 19.45
N HIS A 53 -15.19 -7.56 20.00
CA HIS A 53 -16.63 -7.38 19.98
C HIS A 53 -17.14 -7.10 18.56
N MET A 54 -18.42 -7.35 18.28
CA MET A 54 -19.02 -7.08 16.96
C MET A 54 -18.78 -5.65 16.47
N GLY A 55 -18.77 -4.67 17.39
CA GLY A 55 -18.44 -3.27 17.09
C GLY A 55 -16.98 -3.07 16.65
N GLU A 56 -16.03 -3.75 17.30
CA GLU A 56 -14.60 -3.68 16.97
C GLU A 56 -14.31 -4.37 15.64
N ASN A 57 -14.94 -5.52 15.38
CA ASN A 57 -14.86 -6.22 14.09
C ASN A 57 -15.40 -5.36 12.94
N SER A 58 -16.60 -4.78 13.10
CA SER A 58 -17.14 -3.87 12.07
C SER A 58 -16.30 -2.60 11.89
N CYS A 59 -15.66 -2.11 12.96
CA CYS A 59 -14.73 -1.00 12.85
C CYS A 59 -13.49 -1.39 12.04
N PHE A 60 -12.95 -2.59 12.26
CA PHE A 60 -11.77 -3.10 11.55
C PHE A 60 -11.98 -3.11 10.03
N ASP A 61 -13.11 -3.62 9.55
CA ASP A 61 -13.47 -3.65 8.12
C ASP A 61 -13.58 -2.24 7.51
N ARG A 62 -14.15 -1.30 8.26
CA ARG A 62 -14.25 0.11 7.82
C ARG A 62 -12.88 0.79 7.84
N CYS A 63 -12.04 0.47 8.82
CA CYS A 63 -10.71 1.03 8.95
C CYS A 63 -9.81 0.60 7.78
N THR A 64 -9.79 -0.70 7.46
CA THR A 64 -9.02 -1.22 6.32
C THR A 64 -9.48 -0.59 5.02
N SER A 65 -10.79 -0.53 4.77
CA SER A 65 -11.37 0.14 3.60
C SER A 65 -10.91 1.59 3.47
N LYS A 66 -10.98 2.37 4.57
CA LYS A 66 -10.53 3.77 4.58
C LYS A 66 -9.02 3.90 4.39
N TYR A 67 -8.24 3.02 4.99
CA TYR A 67 -6.77 3.04 4.87
C TYR A 67 -6.33 2.88 3.41
N PHE A 68 -6.92 1.93 2.67
CA PHE A 68 -6.63 1.74 1.25
C PHE A 68 -7.06 2.93 0.40
N LEU A 69 -8.25 3.50 0.65
CA LEU A 69 -8.72 4.69 -0.06
C LEU A 69 -7.76 5.88 0.13
N VAL A 70 -7.33 6.12 1.36
CA VAL A 70 -6.37 7.21 1.67
C VAL A 70 -5.00 6.93 1.06
N THR A 71 -4.51 5.69 1.15
CA THR A 71 -3.22 5.30 0.56
C THR A 71 -3.21 5.54 -0.96
N ASN A 72 -4.28 5.18 -1.66
CA ASN A 72 -4.43 5.43 -3.09
C ASN A 72 -4.50 6.92 -3.41
N LEU A 73 -5.30 7.69 -2.65
CA LEU A 73 -5.42 9.13 -2.84
C LEU A 73 -4.07 9.84 -2.66
N VAL A 74 -3.33 9.50 -1.60
CA VAL A 74 -1.98 10.03 -1.35
C VAL A 74 -1.03 9.64 -2.48
N GLY A 75 -1.10 8.40 -2.97
CA GLY A 75 -0.36 7.95 -4.14
C GLY A 75 -0.64 8.79 -5.40
N HIS A 76 -1.92 9.12 -5.66
CA HIS A 76 -2.29 10.01 -6.77
C HIS A 76 -1.77 11.43 -6.58
N LEU A 77 -1.80 11.96 -5.35
CA LEU A 77 -1.33 13.31 -5.05
C LEU A 77 0.20 13.46 -5.18
N LEU A 78 0.95 12.40 -4.88
CA LEU A 78 2.41 12.35 -5.02
C LEU A 78 2.86 12.01 -6.45
N SER A 79 1.94 11.61 -7.32
CA SER A 79 2.25 11.30 -8.72
C SER A 79 2.69 12.56 -9.47
N PRO A 80 3.80 12.51 -10.23
CA PRO A 80 4.38 13.69 -10.90
C PRO A 80 3.49 14.31 -12.00
N ASN A 81 2.46 13.61 -12.48
CA ASN A 81 1.51 14.11 -13.49
C ASN A 81 0.20 14.58 -12.86
N ARG A 82 0.25 15.56 -11.95
CA ARG A 82 -0.97 16.15 -11.38
C ARG A 82 -1.53 17.24 -12.30
N PRO A 83 -2.78 17.16 -12.79
CA PRO A 83 -3.46 18.34 -13.31
C PRO A 83 -3.71 19.33 -12.15
N PRO A 84 -3.61 20.66 -12.37
CA PRO A 84 -3.91 21.64 -11.33
C PRO A 84 -5.37 21.46 -10.89
N MET A 85 -5.59 21.51 -9.57
CA MET A 85 -6.92 21.48 -8.97
C MET A 85 -7.71 22.73 -9.34
#